data_AF-A0A357AFZ4-F1
#
_entry.id   AF-A0A357AFZ4-F1
#
_cell.length_a   1.000
_cell.length_b   1.000
_cell.length_c   1.000
_cell.angle_alpha   90.00
_cell.angle_beta   90.00
_cell.angle_gamma   90.00
#
_symmetry.space_group_name_H-M   'P 1'
#
loop_
_entity.id
_entity.type
_entity.pdbx_description
1 polymer ?
#
loop_
_entity_poly.entity_id
_entity_poly.type
_entity_poly.pdbx_seq_one_letter_code
_entity_poly.pdbx_strand_id
1 'polypeptide(L)' 'QCAISYTTSPVHTTEYYIKLIKEFENAGADSICIKDMSGILLPYEAYNLVKAIKEVTNLPIEFHNHCTSGVG' A
#
# COMPACT_ATOMS: atom_id res chain seq x y z
N GLN A 1 -10.46 -7.76 -5.28
CA GLN A 1 -9.59 -6.67 -4.78
C GLN A 1 -9.41 -6.78 -3.28
N CYS A 2 -8.16 -6.84 -2.80
CA CYS A 2 -7.81 -6.75 -1.38
C CYS A 2 -7.16 -5.40 -1.08
N ALA A 3 -7.38 -4.83 0.11
CA ALA A 3 -6.88 -3.50 0.45
C ALA A 3 -5.96 -3.54 1.67
N ILE A 4 -4.79 -2.91 1.57
CA ILE A 4 -3.98 -2.56 2.73
C ILE A 4 -4.46 -1.23 3.27
N SER A 5 -4.71 -1.16 4.58
CA SER A 5 -5.00 0.10 5.26
C SER A 5 -3.68 0.70 5.75
N TYR A 6 -3.20 1.75 5.08
CA TYR A 6 -1.92 2.38 5.36
C TYR A 6 -1.95 3.10 6.71
N THR A 7 -0.84 3.01 7.45
CA THR A 7 -0.60 3.75 8.69
C THR A 7 0.90 3.80 8.96
N THR A 8 1.32 4.61 9.93
CA THR A 8 2.73 4.76 10.32
C THR A 8 2.91 4.34 11.77
N SER A 9 3.79 3.37 12.02
CA SER A 9 4.29 3.04 13.37
C SER A 9 5.61 2.26 13.25
N PRO A 10 6.34 2.01 14.36
CA PRO A 10 7.55 1.18 14.33
C PRO A 10 7.36 -0.25 13.76
N VAL A 11 6.11 -0.70 13.62
CA VAL A 11 5.77 -2.03 13.08
C VAL A 11 5.42 -1.98 11.58
N HIS A 12 4.93 -0.84 11.08
CA HIS A 12 4.42 -0.70 9.71
C HIS A 12 5.54 -0.24 8.77
N THR A 13 6.41 -1.18 8.41
CA THR A 13 7.50 -0.94 7.46
C THR A 13 7.10 -1.33 6.03
N THR A 14 7.92 -1.00 5.04
CA THR A 14 7.74 -1.45 3.65
C THR A 14 7.70 -2.98 3.57
N GLU A 15 8.56 -3.67 4.32
CA GLU A 15 8.62 -5.13 4.37
C GLU A 15 7.35 -5.74 4.95
N TYR A 16 6.75 -5.09 5.96
CA TYR A 16 5.45 -5.49 6.49
C TYR A 16 4.37 -5.48 5.39
N TYR A 17 4.28 -4.38 4.63
CA TYR A 17 3.29 -4.27 3.55
C TYR A 17 3.56 -5.23 2.40
N ILE A 18 4.82 -5.46 2.02
CA ILE A 18 5.20 -6.47 1.03
C ILE A 18 4.77 -7.87 1.47
N LYS A 19 4.97 -8.23 2.74
CA LYS A 19 4.54 -9.52 3.27
C LYS A 19 3.03 -9.67 3.18
N LEU A 20 2.28 -8.65 3.59
CA LEU A 20 0.82 -8.65 3.51
C LEU A 20 0.30 -8.81 2.08
N ILE A 21 0.98 -8.18 1.11
CA ILE A 21 0.64 -8.30 -0.31
C ILE A 21 0.84 -9.73 -0.83
N LYS A 22 1.93 -10.39 -0.44
CA LYS A 22 2.14 -11.81 -0.78
C LYS A 22 1.07 -12.71 -0.15
N GLU A 23 0.64 -12.40 1.08
CA GLU A 23 -0.47 -13.11 1.73
C GLU A 23 -1.77 -12.93 0.94
N PHE A 24 -2.07 -11.73 0.44
CA PHE A 24 -3.23 -11.47 -0.40
C PHE A 24 -3.17 -12.20 -1.75
N GLU A 25 -2.01 -12.20 -2.41
CA GLU A 25 -1.81 -12.92 -3.67
C GLU A 25 -1.99 -14.43 -3.47
N ASN A 26 -1.40 -15.01 -2.42
CA ASN A 26 -1.57 -16.42 -2.07
C ASN A 26 -3.02 -16.77 -1.71
N ALA A 27 -3.80 -15.82 -1.19
CA ALA A 27 -5.22 -15.98 -0.91
C ALA A 27 -6.11 -15.82 -2.17
N GLY A 28 -5.53 -15.52 -3.33
CA GLY A 28 -6.24 -15.39 -4.60
C GLY A 28 -6.78 -13.99 -4.90
N ALA A 29 -6.13 -12.94 -4.41
CA ALA A 29 -6.51 -11.57 -4.75
C ALA A 29 -6.28 -11.25 -6.24
N ASP A 30 -7.28 -10.68 -6.92
CA ASP A 30 -7.15 -10.23 -8.32
C ASP A 30 -6.46 -8.87 -8.48
N SER A 31 -6.45 -8.05 -7.42
CA SER A 31 -5.85 -6.71 -7.39
C SER A 31 -5.63 -6.23 -5.96
N ILE A 32 -4.74 -5.24 -5.80
CA ILE A 32 -4.35 -4.66 -4.52
C ILE A 32 -4.74 -3.18 -4.49
N CYS A 33 -5.32 -2.73 -3.38
CA CYS A 33 -5.54 -1.31 -3.10
C CYS A 33 -4.65 -0.84 -1.95
N ILE A 34 -3.90 0.24 -2.15
CA ILE A 34 -3.23 0.98 -1.08
C ILE A 34 -4.18 2.07 -0.61
N LYS A 35 -4.74 1.90 0.58
CA LYS A 35 -5.75 2.81 1.15
C LYS A 35 -5.16 3.64 2.28
N ASP A 36 -4.88 4.90 2.01
CA ASP A 36 -4.54 5.91 3.02
C ASP A 36 -5.81 6.68 3.42
N MET A 37 -6.44 6.24 4.51
CA MET A 37 -7.67 6.85 5.03
C MET A 37 -7.41 8.11 5.86
N SER A 38 -6.22 8.25 6.43
CA SER A 38 -5.86 9.39 7.26
C SER A 38 -5.25 10.52 6.43
N GLY A 39 -4.84 10.23 5.20
CA GLY A 39 -4.15 11.17 4.33
C GLY A 39 -2.75 11.48 4.86
N ILE A 40 -2.02 10.50 5.38
CA ILE A 40 -0.70 10.71 6.02
C ILE A 40 0.47 10.17 5.19
N LEU A 41 0.20 9.52 4.06
CA LEU A 41 1.21 8.95 3.18
C LEU A 41 1.84 10.05 2.31
N LEU A 42 3.10 10.36 2.59
CA LEU A 42 3.85 11.38 1.85
C LEU A 42 4.16 10.93 0.40
N PRO A 43 4.23 11.86 -0.58
CA PRO A 43 4.42 11.51 -1.98
C PRO A 43 5.65 10.64 -2.29
N TYR A 44 6.80 10.93 -1.67
CA TYR A 44 8.02 10.12 -1.88
C TYR A 44 7.93 8.74 -1.24
N GLU A 45 7.27 8.64 -0.08
CA GLU A 45 7.02 7.35 0.58
C GLU A 45 6.03 6.51 -0.24
N ALA A 46 4.99 7.14 -0.82
CA ALA A 46 4.06 6.50 -1.73
C ALA A 46 4.80 5.92 -2.96
N TYR A 47 5.70 6.71 -3.54
CA TYR A 47 6.52 6.25 -4.68
C TYR A 47 7.38 5.04 -4.31
N ASN A 48 8.10 5.12 -3.18
CA ASN A 48 8.98 4.05 -2.72
C ASN A 48 8.18 2.77 -2.42
N LEU A 49 7.04 2.90 -1.74
CA LEU A 49 6.16 1.79 -1.42
C LEU A 49 5.61 1.14 -2.70
N VAL A 50 5.04 1.91 -3.62
CA VAL A 50 4.50 1.39 -4.89
C VAL A 50 5.59 0.72 -5.71
N LYS A 51 6.79 1.30 -5.77
CA LYS A 51 7.93 0.70 -6.48
C LYS A 51 8.29 -0.66 -5.88
N ALA A 52 8.45 -0.74 -4.56
CA ALA A 52 8.82 -1.97 -3.88
C ALA A 52 7.74 -3.06 -4.01
N ILE A 53 6.45 -2.68 -4.03
CA ILE A 53 5.34 -3.60 -4.29
C ILE A 53 5.41 -4.17 -5.71
N LYS A 54 5.63 -3.31 -6.72
CA LYS A 54 5.74 -3.74 -8.12
C LYS A 54 6.92 -4.67 -8.40
N GLU A 55 7.94 -4.67 -7.54
CA GLU A 55 9.08 -5.59 -7.63
C GLU A 55 8.72 -7.01 -7.15
N VAL A 56 7.64 -7.19 -6.40
CA VAL A 56 7.30 -8.48 -5.75
C VAL A 56 6.00 -9.12 -6.24
N THR A 57 5.15 -8.40 -6.96
CA THR A 57 3.86 -8.91 -7.49
C THR A 57 3.51 -8.29 -8.83
N ASN A 58 2.75 -9.02 -9.65
CA ASN A 58 2.21 -8.54 -10.93
C ASN A 58 0.74 -8.10 -10.82
N LEU A 59 0.14 -8.17 -9.63
CA LEU A 59 -1.25 -7.77 -9.43
C LEU A 59 -1.43 -6.27 -9.72
N PRO A 60 -2.53 -5.87 -10.38
CA PRO A 60 -2.87 -4.46 -10.55
C PRO A 60 -2.95 -3.74 -9.20
N ILE A 61 -2.40 -2.52 -9.14
CA ILE A 61 -2.35 -1.69 -7.94
C ILE A 61 -3.25 -0.47 -8.13
N GLU A 62 -4.19 -0.29 -7.21
CA GLU A 62 -5.03 0.89 -7.08
C GLU A 62 -4.59 1.72 -5.87
N PHE A 63 -4.67 3.04 -5.99
CA PHE A 63 -4.25 3.96 -4.94
C PHE A 63 -5.44 4.82 -4.50
N HIS A 64 -5.82 4.70 -3.23
CA HIS A 64 -6.87 5.49 -2.59
C HIS A 64 -6.25 6.37 -1.53
N ASN A 65 -6.44 7.68 -1.64
CA ASN A 65 -5.93 8.65 -0.67
C ASN A 65 -7.01 9.65 -0.23
N HIS A 66 -6.88 10.15 0.99
CA HIS A 66 -7.64 11.27 1.52
C HIS A 66 -6.78 12.54 1.51
N CYS A 67 -7.36 13.69 1.15
CA CYS A 67 -6.64 14.96 1.11
C CYS A 67 -6.64 15.71 2.48
N THR A 68 -6.95 15.03 3.60
CA THR A 68 -7.16 15.67 4.91
C THR A 68 -5.97 16.48 5.40
N SER A 69 -4.74 16.03 5.13
CA SER A 69 -3.50 16.72 5.52
C SER A 69 -2.93 17.64 4.42
N GLY A 70 -3.55 17.67 3.24
CA GLY A 70 -3.05 18.42 2.08
C GLY A 70 -1.93 17.75 1.27
N VAL A 71 -1.61 16.48 1.52
CA VAL A 71 -0.55 15.73 0.80
C VAL A 71 -1.03 14.88 -0.38
N GLY A 72 -2.35 14.81 -0.60
CA GLY A 72 -2.99 13.96 -1.60
C GLY A 72 -3.21 14.59 -2.95
#